data_AF-A0A3C0ZVL9-F1
#
_entry.id   AF-A0A3C0ZVL9-F1
#
_cell.length_a   1.000
_cell.length_b   1.000
_cell.length_c   1.000
_cell.angle_alpha   90.00
_cell.angle_beta   90.00
_cell.angle_gamma   90.00
#
_symmetry.space_group_name_H-M   'P 1'
#
loop_
_entity.id
_entity.type
_entity.pdbx_description
1 polymer ?
#
loop_
_entity_poly.entity_id
_entity_poly.type
_entity_poly.pdbx_seq_one_letter_code
_entity_poly.pdbx_strand_id
1 'polypeptide(L)'
;MRDEAGNLIISRPGSKGYENAEPLALQGHIDMVLEKEASNSINMEKEPITLIRDGDWLRADRTTLGGDDGIAVAMMMALLTDKTIQCPPLECIFTVDEEVGLRGAYALDLSGLKSRRMINLDS
;
A
#
# COMPACT_ATOMS: atom_id res chain seq x y z
N MET A 1 -1.94 6.24 -12.61
CA MET A 1 -1.54 7.66 -12.59
C MET A 1 -0.48 7.80 -11.53
N ARG A 2 0.58 8.58 -11.79
CA ARG A 2 1.53 9.00 -10.76
C ARG A 2 1.48 10.51 -10.71
N ASP A 3 1.32 11.09 -9.53
CA ASP A 3 1.30 12.54 -9.34
C ASP A 3 2.72 13.11 -9.17
N GLU A 4 2.82 14.43 -9.02
CA GLU A 4 4.10 15.14 -8.85
C GLU A 4 4.80 14.81 -7.53
N ALA A 5 4.04 14.53 -6.47
CA ALA A 5 4.57 14.10 -5.17
C ALA A 5 5.10 12.66 -5.21
N GLY A 6 4.72 11.89 -6.24
CA GLY A 6 5.16 10.53 -6.46
C GLY A 6 4.15 9.49 -5.98
N ASN A 7 2.99 9.88 -5.47
CA ASN A 7 1.91 8.96 -5.13
C ASN A 7 1.44 8.24 -6.40
N LEU A 8 1.00 7.01 -6.24
CA LEU A 8 0.51 6.18 -7.34
C LEU A 8 -0.96 5.86 -7.13
N ILE A 9 -1.77 6.03 -8.17
CA ILE A 9 -3.17 5.60 -8.21
C ILE A 9 -3.34 4.58 -9.34
N ILE A 10 -3.82 3.38 -8.98
CA ILE A 10 -4.15 2.32 -9.93
C ILE A 10 -5.65 2.05 -9.88
N SER A 11 -6.30 2.17 -11.03
CA SER A 11 -7.74 1.92 -11.14
C SER A 11 -8.02 0.53 -11.73
N ARG A 12 -9.00 -0.17 -11.15
CA ARG A 12 -9.56 -1.44 -11.68
C ARG A 12 -11.07 -1.26 -11.90
N PRO A 13 -11.62 -1.66 -13.08
CA PRO A 13 -13.06 -1.64 -13.29
C PRO A 13 -13.78 -2.64 -12.37
N GLY A 14 -15.06 -2.40 -12.10
CA GLY A 14 -15.87 -3.32 -11.31
C GLY A 14 -15.88 -4.73 -11.91
N SER A 15 -15.92 -5.73 -11.02
CA SER A 15 -16.10 -7.12 -11.41
C SER A 15 -17.47 -7.37 -12.05
N LYS A 16 -17.68 -8.55 -12.64
CA LYS A 16 -18.97 -8.90 -13.28
C LYS A 16 -20.13 -8.77 -12.28
N GLY A 17 -21.12 -7.95 -12.62
CA GLY A 17 -22.27 -7.64 -11.76
C GLY A 17 -22.07 -6.41 -10.86
N TYR A 18 -20.89 -5.79 -10.89
CA TYR A 18 -20.53 -4.60 -10.10
C TYR A 18 -20.02 -3.45 -10.98
N GLU A 19 -20.18 -3.53 -12.30
CA GLU A 19 -19.67 -2.53 -13.25
C GLU A 19 -20.24 -1.12 -13.00
N ASN A 20 -21.47 -1.06 -12.49
CA ASN A 20 -22.20 0.18 -12.17
C ASN A 20 -22.24 0.48 -10.66
N ALA A 21 -21.50 -0.27 -9.84
CA ALA A 21 -21.42 0.02 -8.41
C ALA A 21 -20.61 1.31 -8.17
N GLU A 22 -20.91 2.00 -7.08
CA GLU A 22 -20.15 3.18 -6.65
C GLU A 22 -18.68 2.83 -6.42
N PRO A 23 -17.72 3.55 -7.06
CA PRO A 23 -16.30 3.30 -6.88
C PRO A 23 -15.85 3.45 -5.43
N LEU A 24 -14.86 2.63 -5.06
CA LEU A 24 -14.27 2.62 -3.73
C LEU A 24 -12.76 2.88 -3.83
N ALA A 25 -12.28 3.85 -3.07
CA ALA A 25 -10.86 4.05 -2.88
C ALA A 25 -10.34 3.14 -1.75
N LEU A 26 -9.20 2.50 -1.99
CA LEU A 26 -8.40 1.84 -0.96
C LEU A 26 -7.10 2.60 -0.86
N GLN A 27 -6.63 2.90 0.34
CA GLN A 27 -5.38 3.64 0.51
C GLN A 27 -4.47 2.95 1.51
N GLY A 28 -3.19 2.92 1.17
CA GLY A 28 -2.07 2.54 2.01
C GLY A 28 -0.81 3.28 1.58
N HIS A 29 0.26 3.22 2.37
CA HIS A 29 1.55 3.85 2.03
C HIS A 29 2.58 2.82 1.58
N ILE A 30 3.60 3.27 0.81
CA ILE A 30 4.60 2.39 0.20
C ILE A 30 5.98 2.52 0.80
N ASP A 31 6.18 3.51 1.66
CA ASP A 31 7.39 3.63 2.46
C ASP A 31 7.32 2.72 3.69
N MET A 32 8.42 2.64 4.41
CA MET A 32 8.51 1.95 5.69
C MET A 32 9.61 2.59 6.52
N VAL A 33 9.49 2.50 7.84
CA VAL A 33 10.58 2.92 8.73
C VAL A 33 11.78 2.00 8.57
N LEU A 34 12.97 2.57 8.33
CA LEU A 34 14.21 1.81 8.15
C LEU A 34 14.99 1.64 9.46
N GLU A 35 14.45 0.87 10.40
CA GLU A 35 15.13 0.54 11.66
C GLU A 35 15.77 -0.86 11.67
N LYS A 36 16.90 -0.98 12.36
CA LYS A 36 17.65 -2.23 12.52
C LYS A 36 18.42 -2.27 13.84
N GLU A 37 18.71 -3.48 14.31
CA GLU A 37 19.59 -3.64 15.48
C GLU A 37 20.99 -3.09 15.20
N ALA A 38 21.64 -2.51 16.21
CA ALA A 38 22.95 -1.86 16.06
C ALA A 38 24.05 -2.78 15.50
N SER A 39 23.96 -4.10 15.76
CA SER A 39 24.91 -5.10 15.24
C SER A 39 24.61 -5.56 13.80
N ASN A 40 23.51 -5.13 13.20
CA ASN A 40 23.10 -5.56 11.86
C ASN A 40 23.69 -4.65 10.77
N SER A 41 24.57 -5.20 9.93
CA SER A 41 25.27 -4.46 8.89
C SER A 41 24.47 -4.26 7.59
N ILE A 42 23.26 -4.79 7.50
CA ILE A 42 22.42 -4.70 6.29
C ILE A 42 22.20 -3.24 5.84
N ASN A 43 22.32 -2.99 4.54
CA ASN A 43 21.94 -1.73 3.92
C ASN A 43 20.49 -1.81 3.41
N MET A 44 19.53 -1.36 4.22
CA MET A 44 18.09 -1.50 3.90
C MET A 44 17.63 -0.66 2.69
N GLU A 45 18.43 0.30 2.20
CA GLU A 45 18.11 1.02 0.96
C GLU A 45 18.45 0.21 -0.31
N LYS A 46 19.26 -0.85 -0.17
CA LYS A 46 19.81 -1.61 -1.30
C LYS A 46 19.59 -3.11 -1.19
N GLU A 47 19.36 -3.61 0.02
CA GLU A 47 19.25 -5.02 0.34
C GLU A 47 17.83 -5.35 0.81
N PRO A 48 17.26 -6.50 0.40
CA PRO A 48 15.92 -6.89 0.78
C PRO A 48 15.85 -7.32 2.25
N ILE A 49 14.65 -7.22 2.84
CA ILE A 49 14.36 -7.75 4.17
C ILE A 49 14.36 -9.28 4.14
N THR A 50 14.99 -9.90 5.15
CA THR A 50 14.92 -11.35 5.34
C THR A 50 13.72 -11.68 6.22
N LEU A 51 12.71 -12.33 5.65
CA LEU A 51 11.50 -12.77 6.35
C LEU A 51 11.77 -14.04 7.17
N ILE A 52 11.34 -14.05 8.42
CA ILE A 52 11.34 -15.21 9.32
C ILE A 52 9.89 -15.52 9.70
N ARG A 53 9.48 -16.77 9.47
CA ARG A 53 8.22 -17.30 10.00
C ARG A 53 8.45 -17.97 11.34
N ASP A 54 7.75 -17.49 12.35
CA ASP A 54 7.84 -17.92 13.74
C ASP A 54 6.46 -18.37 14.23
N GLY A 55 6.12 -19.62 13.90
CA GLY A 55 4.76 -20.15 14.07
C GLY A 55 3.75 -19.38 13.21
N ASP A 56 2.86 -18.66 13.88
CA ASP A 56 1.81 -17.82 13.28
C ASP A 56 2.27 -16.38 13.01
N TRP A 57 3.48 -16.01 13.47
CA TRP A 57 4.02 -14.67 13.27
C TRP A 57 4.98 -14.62 12.09
N LEU A 58 4.97 -13.48 11.40
CA LEU A 58 6.03 -13.08 10.47
C LEU A 58 6.81 -11.94 11.10
N ARG A 59 8.14 -12.01 11.01
CA ARG A 59 9.07 -10.97 11.48
C ARG A 59 10.25 -10.87 10.53
N ALA A 60 11.02 -9.80 10.63
CA ALA A 60 12.27 -9.67 9.91
C ALA A 60 13.48 -10.13 10.76
N ASP A 61 14.59 -10.51 10.11
CA ASP A 61 15.86 -10.75 10.81
C ASP A 61 16.48 -9.42 11.26
N ARG A 62 16.24 -9.04 12.53
CA ARG A 62 16.91 -7.91 13.20
C ARG A 62 16.79 -6.57 12.46
N THR A 63 15.67 -6.39 11.74
CA THR A 63 15.21 -5.14 11.14
C THR A 63 13.72 -4.96 11.42
N THR A 64 13.18 -3.79 11.10
CA THR A 64 11.74 -3.62 10.85
C THR A 64 11.29 -4.49 9.68
N LEU A 65 10.03 -4.89 9.73
CA LEU A 65 9.42 -5.78 8.72
C LEU A 65 8.78 -5.02 7.56
N GLY A 66 8.30 -3.79 7.79
CA GLY A 66 7.43 -3.09 6.84
C GLY A 66 6.05 -3.75 6.72
N GLY A 67 5.54 -4.34 7.82
CA GLY A 67 4.17 -4.84 7.86
C GLY A 67 3.16 -3.70 7.72
N ASP A 68 3.46 -2.60 8.41
CA ASP A 68 2.95 -1.26 8.20
C ASP A 68 3.80 -0.56 7.10
N ASP A 69 3.26 -0.22 5.92
CA ASP A 69 1.94 -0.63 5.39
C ASP A 69 2.05 -1.61 4.21
N GLY A 70 3.12 -2.39 4.20
CA GLY A 70 3.37 -3.42 3.20
C GLY A 70 2.27 -4.48 3.10
N ILE A 71 1.51 -4.71 4.17
CA ILE A 71 0.34 -5.60 4.14
C ILE A 71 -0.83 -4.98 3.36
N ALA A 72 -1.16 -3.70 3.53
CA ALA A 72 -2.19 -3.08 2.71
C ALA A 72 -1.78 -3.03 1.24
N VAL A 73 -0.51 -2.73 0.96
CA VAL A 73 0.03 -2.77 -0.40
C VAL A 73 -0.18 -4.16 -1.01
N ALA A 74 0.12 -5.22 -0.26
CA ALA A 74 -0.11 -6.59 -0.71
C ALA A 74 -1.60 -6.90 -0.95
N MET A 75 -2.49 -6.47 -0.06
CA MET A 75 -3.96 -6.64 -0.21
C MET A 75 -4.48 -5.92 -1.45
N MET A 76 -4.09 -4.66 -1.65
CA MET A 76 -4.48 -3.88 -2.83
C MET A 76 -3.94 -4.51 -4.12
N MET A 77 -2.70 -4.99 -4.12
CA MET A 77 -2.12 -5.70 -5.28
C MET A 77 -2.86 -7.01 -5.59
N ALA A 78 -3.28 -7.76 -4.56
CA ALA A 78 -4.11 -8.95 -4.75
C ALA A 78 -5.46 -8.59 -5.39
N LEU A 79 -6.13 -7.53 -4.91
CA LEU A 79 -7.37 -7.04 -5.51
C LEU A 79 -7.17 -6.51 -6.94
N LEU A 80 -6.04 -5.89 -7.27
CA LEU A 80 -5.80 -5.39 -8.62
C LEU A 80 -5.53 -6.52 -9.63
N THR A 81 -4.93 -7.63 -9.19
CA THR A 81 -4.45 -8.70 -10.06
C THR A 81 -5.41 -9.90 -10.14
N ASP A 82 -6.14 -10.21 -9.06
CA ASP A 82 -7.09 -11.31 -9.03
C ASP A 82 -8.48 -10.90 -9.54
N LYS A 83 -8.82 -11.43 -10.72
CA LYS A 83 -10.11 -11.18 -11.39
C LYS A 83 -11.26 -12.01 -10.82
N THR A 84 -10.99 -13.00 -9.98
CA THR A 84 -12.00 -13.85 -9.35
C THR A 84 -12.65 -13.18 -8.14
N ILE A 85 -11.95 -12.24 -7.51
CA ILE A 85 -12.49 -11.45 -6.40
C ILE A 85 -13.54 -10.47 -6.93
N GLN A 86 -14.74 -10.58 -6.38
CA GLN A 86 -15.85 -9.66 -6.67
C GLN A 86 -15.67 -8.36 -5.90
N CYS A 87 -15.64 -7.25 -6.63
CA CYS A 87 -15.49 -5.92 -6.07
C CYS A 87 -16.18 -4.86 -6.96
N PRO A 88 -16.56 -3.70 -6.38
CA PRO A 88 -16.89 -2.51 -7.16
C PRO A 88 -15.67 -2.01 -7.96
N PRO A 89 -15.81 -0.97 -8.80
CA PRO A 89 -14.66 -0.27 -9.33
C PRO A 89 -13.76 0.19 -8.18
N LEU A 90 -12.46 -0.04 -8.32
CA LEU A 90 -11.47 0.30 -7.29
C LEU A 90 -10.51 1.38 -7.79
N GLU A 91 -10.12 2.26 -6.88
CA GLU A 91 -9.00 3.18 -7.03
C GLU A 91 -8.04 2.93 -5.86
N CYS A 92 -6.97 2.16 -6.10
CA CYS A 92 -5.95 1.86 -5.10
C CYS A 92 -4.92 3.00 -5.10
N ILE A 93 -4.81 3.69 -3.96
CA ILE A 93 -3.96 4.84 -3.73
C ILE A 93 -2.77 4.38 -2.89
N PHE A 94 -1.59 4.64 -3.40
CA PHE A 94 -0.30 4.29 -2.80
C PHE A 94 0.43 5.59 -2.50
N THR A 95 0.38 6.03 -1.25
CA THR A 95 1.02 7.28 -0.83
C THR A 95 2.50 7.07 -0.49
N VAL A 96 3.29 8.15 -0.61
CA VAL A 96 4.70 8.17 -0.22
C VAL A 96 4.93 9.05 1.01
N ASP A 97 6.02 8.78 1.73
CA ASP A 97 6.56 9.65 2.79
C ASP A 97 5.53 9.89 3.92
N GLU A 98 4.85 8.81 4.32
CA GLU A 98 3.92 8.78 5.46
C GLU A 98 4.73 8.98 6.76
N GLU A 99 5.74 8.14 6.95
CA GLU A 99 6.46 7.93 8.22
C GLU A 99 7.35 9.10 8.63
N VAL A 100 7.62 10.01 7.70
CA VAL A 100 8.42 11.22 7.91
C VAL A 100 7.54 12.46 8.14
N GLY A 101 6.28 12.44 7.71
CA GLY A 101 5.37 13.56 7.92
C GLY A 101 4.19 13.68 6.94
N LEU A 102 3.66 12.57 6.42
CA LEU A 102 2.44 12.53 5.58
C LEU A 102 2.53 13.35 4.28
N ARG A 103 3.71 13.56 3.73
CA ARG A 103 3.89 14.54 2.62
C ARG A 103 3.16 14.12 1.36
N GLY A 104 3.18 12.83 1.03
CA GLY A 104 2.43 12.29 -0.10
C GLY A 104 0.93 12.49 0.07
N ALA A 105 0.39 12.25 1.27
CA ALA A 105 -1.03 12.42 1.55
C ALA A 105 -1.48 13.90 1.40
N TYR A 106 -0.69 14.86 1.89
CA TYR A 106 -1.00 16.28 1.75
C TYR A 106 -0.94 16.79 0.31
N ALA A 107 -0.06 16.21 -0.51
CA ALA A 107 0.17 16.62 -1.89
C ALA A 107 -0.59 15.79 -2.93
N LEU A 108 -1.42 14.83 -2.48
CA LEU A 108 -2.13 13.90 -3.35
C LEU A 108 -3.05 14.63 -4.34
N ASP A 109 -2.83 14.39 -5.63
CA ASP A 109 -3.72 14.91 -6.68
C ASP A 109 -5.03 14.09 -6.74
N LEU A 110 -6.11 14.70 -6.27
CA LEU A 110 -7.44 14.09 -6.25
C LEU A 110 -8.25 14.33 -7.53
N SER A 111 -7.75 15.12 -8.49
CA SER A 111 -8.52 15.55 -9.66
C SER A 111 -9.01 14.39 -10.54
N GLY A 112 -8.27 13.27 -10.52
CA GLY A 112 -8.60 12.05 -11.27
C GLY A 112 -9.49 11.04 -10.53
N LEU A 113 -9.75 11.22 -9.23
CA LEU A 113 -10.48 10.24 -8.42
C LEU A 113 -11.99 10.32 -8.64
N LYS A 114 -12.59 9.17 -8.87
CA LYS A 114 -14.05 9.01 -9.02
C LYS A 114 -14.71 8.64 -7.70
N SER A 115 -14.00 7.90 -6.85
CA SER A 115 -14.48 7.39 -5.57
C SER A 115 -14.84 8.53 -4.62
N ARG A 116 -15.94 8.33 -3.88
CA ARG A 116 -16.42 9.25 -2.83
C ARG A 116 -16.34 8.67 -1.44
N ARG A 117 -15.85 7.43 -1.34
CA ARG A 117 -15.61 6.68 -0.12
C ARG A 117 -14.21 6.09 -0.20
N MET A 118 -13.54 6.05 0.94
CA MET A 118 -12.21 5.51 1.08
C MET A 118 -12.14 4.60 2.30
N ILE A 119 -11.43 3.49 2.17
CA ILE A 119 -10.96 2.68 3.30
C ILE A 119 -9.45 2.85 3.34
N ASN A 120 -8.96 3.49 4.39
CA ASN A 120 -7.54 3.47 4.74
C ASN A 120 -7.26 2.12 5.44
N LEU A 121 -6.13 1.50 5.11
CA LEU A 121 -5.74 0.16 5.55
C LEU A 121 -4.57 0.19 6.56
N ASP A 122 -4.30 1.36 7.11
CA ASP A 122 -3.10 1.73 7.85
C ASP A 122 -3.51 2.13 9.30
N SER A 123 -3.82 1.12 10.12
CA SER A 123 -4.40 1.26 11.46
C SER A 123 -3.66 0.46 12.52
#